data_AF-A0AAV0G678-F1
#
_entry.id   AF-A0AAV0G678-F1
#
_cell.length_a   1.000
_cell.length_b   1.000
_cell.length_c   1.000
_cell.angle_alpha   90.00
_cell.angle_beta   90.00
_cell.angle_gamma   90.00
#
_symmetry.space_group_name_H-M   'P 1'
#
loop_
_entity.id
_entity.type
_entity.pdbx_description
1 polymer ?
#
loop_
_entity_poly.entity_id
_entity_poly.type
_entity_poly.pdbx_seq_one_letter_code
_entity_poly.pdbx_strand_id
1 'polypeptide(L)'
;MATTSALNLSTSSSAWIRQNRSFSQRTDSSLIRPARRDFVVRASGSYNDELVKTAKTIASPGRGILAIDESNATCGKRLASIGLENTEPNRQAYRQLLLTTPGLGEYISGSILFEETLYQSTTDGKKFVDCLRDENIVPGIKVDKGLTPLPGSNNENWCQGLDGLASRSAEYYKQGARFAKWELL
;
A
#
# COMPACT_ATOMS: atom_id res chain seq x y z
N MET A 1 -40.02 9.06 50.16
CA MET A 1 -39.55 10.45 50.29
C MET A 1 -38.09 10.46 49.89
N ALA A 2 -37.80 10.92 48.67
CA ALA A 2 -36.46 10.96 48.12
C ALA A 2 -35.79 12.28 48.53
N THR A 3 -34.67 12.20 49.25
CA THR A 3 -33.82 13.35 49.58
C THR A 3 -32.67 13.41 48.59
N THR A 4 -32.87 14.20 47.53
CA THR A 4 -31.86 14.51 46.52
C THR A 4 -30.89 15.54 47.11
N SER A 5 -29.65 15.14 47.36
CA SER A 5 -28.58 16.08 47.73
C SER A 5 -27.88 16.54 46.45
N ALA A 6 -28.11 17.80 46.07
CA ALA A 6 -27.50 18.42 44.90
C ALA A 6 -26.05 18.82 45.23
N LEU A 7 -25.09 18.17 44.58
CA LEU A 7 -23.69 18.61 44.55
C LEU A 7 -23.57 19.81 43.61
N ASN A 8 -23.42 21.00 44.17
CA ASN A 8 -23.05 22.21 43.45
C ASN A 8 -21.61 22.10 42.92
N LEU A 9 -21.45 21.69 41.67
CA LEU A 9 -20.20 21.84 40.93
C LEU A 9 -20.02 23.32 40.55
N SER A 10 -19.32 24.05 41.41
CA SER A 10 -18.77 25.36 41.09
C SER A 10 -17.77 25.21 39.93
N THR A 11 -18.18 25.59 38.73
CA THR A 11 -17.26 25.77 37.60
C THR A 11 -16.33 26.94 37.91
N SER A 12 -15.14 26.64 38.45
CA SER A 12 -14.06 27.60 38.53
C SER A 12 -13.56 27.85 37.10
N SER A 13 -14.21 28.77 36.39
CA SER A 13 -13.77 29.24 35.08
C SER A 13 -12.36 29.77 35.19
N SER A 14 -11.45 29.15 34.44
CA SER A 14 -10.02 29.45 34.40
C SER A 14 -9.80 30.95 34.22
N ALA A 15 -9.17 31.60 35.20
CA ALA A 15 -8.80 33.02 35.19
C ALA A 15 -7.76 33.39 34.10
N TRP A 16 -7.42 32.44 33.21
CA TRP A 16 -6.47 32.60 32.12
C TRP A 16 -7.09 33.19 30.83
N ILE A 17 -8.42 33.24 30.72
CA ILE A 17 -9.13 33.67 29.50
C ILE A 17 -9.52 35.17 29.53
N ARG A 18 -9.23 35.90 30.62
CA ARG A 18 -9.56 37.34 30.75
C ARG A 18 -8.34 38.25 30.79
N GLN A 19 -7.39 38.08 29.89
CA GLN A 19 -6.47 39.17 29.54
C GLN A 19 -6.81 39.67 28.14
N ASN A 20 -7.61 40.74 28.11
CA ASN A 20 -7.83 41.58 26.95
C ASN A 20 -6.51 42.31 26.62
N ARG A 21 -5.52 41.58 26.08
CA ARG A 21 -4.39 42.21 25.41
C ARG A 21 -4.91 42.74 24.10
N SER A 22 -5.08 44.06 24.01
CA SER A 22 -5.25 44.73 22.74
C SER A 22 -4.08 44.30 21.85
N PHE A 23 -4.37 43.49 20.83
CA PHE A 23 -3.39 43.15 19.82
C PHE A 23 -3.17 44.44 19.02
N SER A 24 -2.15 45.22 19.42
CA SER A 24 -1.69 46.34 18.64
C SER A 24 -1.32 45.78 17.26
N GLN A 25 -2.11 46.13 16.25
CA GLN A 25 -1.71 45.92 14.86
C GLN A 25 -0.44 46.72 14.66
N ARG A 26 0.71 46.05 14.79
CA ARG A 26 1.95 46.56 14.21
C ARG A 26 1.74 46.56 12.70
N THR A 27 1.32 47.69 12.16
CA THR A 27 1.54 48.03 10.76
C THR A 27 3.02 48.28 10.58
N ASP A 28 3.82 47.21 10.67
CA ASP A 28 5.19 47.25 10.21
C ASP A 28 5.14 47.00 8.70
N SER A 29 5.15 48.08 7.93
CA SER A 29 5.18 48.08 6.47
C SER A 29 6.51 47.57 5.89
N SER A 30 7.42 47.05 6.72
CA SER A 30 8.74 46.58 6.29
C SER A 30 8.95 45.06 6.39
N LEU A 31 7.96 44.29 6.86
CA LEU A 31 8.05 42.84 6.83
C LEU A 31 7.76 42.30 5.43
N ILE A 32 8.82 42.09 4.66
CA ILE A 32 8.81 41.25 3.46
C ILE A 32 8.21 39.91 3.89
N ARG A 33 6.94 39.65 3.51
CA ARG A 33 6.35 38.32 3.66
C ARG A 33 7.27 37.35 2.91
N PRO A 34 7.83 36.31 3.56
CA PRO A 34 8.62 35.33 2.83
C PRO A 34 7.72 34.79 1.71
N ALA A 35 8.20 34.89 0.47
CA ALA A 35 7.48 34.34 -0.67
C ALA A 35 7.11 32.90 -0.34
N ARG A 36 5.82 32.54 -0.47
CA ARG A 36 5.42 31.13 -0.46
C ARG A 36 6.26 30.44 -1.54
N ARG A 37 7.20 29.61 -1.10
CA ARG A 37 7.94 28.75 -2.01
C ARG A 37 6.98 27.63 -2.38
N ASP A 38 6.24 27.84 -3.46
CA ASP A 38 5.48 26.77 -4.10
C ASP A 38 6.51 25.83 -4.75
N PHE A 39 7.07 24.93 -3.95
CA PHE A 39 7.87 23.83 -4.47
C PHE A 39 6.93 22.81 -5.08
N VAL A 40 6.75 22.91 -6.39
CA VAL A 40 6.18 21.80 -7.16
C VAL A 40 7.27 20.75 -7.32
N VAL A 41 7.39 19.85 -6.35
CA VAL A 41 8.21 18.65 -6.50
C VAL A 41 7.47 17.74 -7.48
N ARG A 42 7.81 17.84 -8.76
CA ARG A 42 7.43 16.80 -9.73
C ARG A 42 8.46 15.69 -9.61
N ALA A 43 8.01 14.46 -9.37
CA ALA A 43 8.82 13.28 -9.64
C ALA A 43 8.96 13.15 -11.17
N SER A 44 9.74 14.04 -11.80
CA SER A 44 10.05 13.97 -13.23
C SER A 44 11.20 13.00 -13.43
N GLY A 45 10.87 11.70 -13.45
CA GLY A 45 11.83 10.64 -13.72
C GLY A 45 11.82 10.21 -15.18
N SER A 46 12.85 9.47 -15.59
CA SER A 46 12.96 8.81 -16.90
C SER A 46 11.83 7.83 -17.22
N TYR A 47 11.00 7.48 -16.24
CA TYR A 47 9.92 6.48 -16.34
C TYR A 47 8.52 7.10 -16.45
N ASN A 48 8.37 8.42 -16.54
CA ASN A 48 7.06 9.08 -16.51
C ASN A 48 6.06 8.52 -17.54
N ASP A 49 6.46 8.42 -18.80
CA ASP A 49 5.57 7.93 -19.86
C ASP A 49 5.20 6.46 -19.66
N GLU A 50 6.15 5.65 -19.18
CA GLU A 50 5.92 4.24 -18.87
C GLU A 50 4.98 4.05 -17.66
N LEU A 51 5.11 4.88 -16.63
CA LEU A 51 4.22 4.88 -15.47
C LEU A 51 2.79 5.23 -15.88
N VAL A 52 2.61 6.28 -16.69
CA VAL A 52 1.29 6.68 -17.23
C VAL A 52 0.71 5.57 -18.12
N LYS A 53 1.52 4.97 -18.99
CA LYS A 53 1.10 3.86 -19.85
C LYS A 53 0.65 2.66 -19.00
N THR A 54 1.45 2.26 -18.02
CA THR A 54 1.15 1.15 -17.11
C THR A 54 -0.15 1.38 -16.34
N ALA A 55 -0.32 2.58 -15.76
CA ALA A 55 -1.54 2.94 -15.04
C ALA A 55 -2.78 2.88 -15.95
N LYS A 56 -2.69 3.37 -17.19
CA LYS A 56 -3.78 3.28 -18.18
C LYS A 56 -4.11 1.82 -18.55
N THR A 57 -3.09 0.98 -18.72
CA THR A 57 -3.29 -0.45 -19.01
C THR A 57 -4.01 -1.16 -17.88
N ILE A 58 -3.59 -0.93 -16.62
CA ILE A 58 -4.20 -1.54 -15.44
C ILE A 58 -5.64 -1.04 -15.26
N ALA A 59 -5.90 0.25 -15.48
CA ALA A 59 -7.24 0.85 -15.36
C ALA A 59 -8.10 0.73 -16.63
N SER A 60 -7.83 -0.23 -17.51
CA SER A 60 -8.62 -0.44 -18.73
C SER A 60 -10.07 -0.85 -18.40
N PRO A 61 -11.08 -0.33 -19.10
CA PRO A 61 -12.48 -0.70 -18.87
C PRO A 61 -12.72 -2.21 -18.96
N GLY A 62 -13.57 -2.73 -18.07
CA GLY A 62 -13.96 -4.15 -18.06
C GLY A 62 -12.90 -5.11 -17.49
N ARG A 63 -11.73 -4.63 -17.08
CA ARG A 63 -10.68 -5.43 -16.44
C ARG A 63 -10.38 -4.97 -15.02
N GLY A 64 -9.90 -5.90 -14.19
CA GLY A 64 -9.54 -5.68 -12.79
C GLY A 64 -8.14 -6.18 -12.43
N ILE A 65 -7.84 -6.13 -11.13
CA ILE A 65 -6.57 -6.59 -10.58
C ILE A 65 -6.78 -7.90 -9.81
N LEU A 66 -6.00 -8.92 -10.14
CA LEU A 66 -5.92 -10.15 -9.36
C LEU A 66 -4.90 -9.97 -8.23
N ALA A 67 -5.35 -9.97 -6.97
CA ALA A 67 -4.47 -9.86 -5.80
C ALA A 67 -4.13 -11.25 -5.26
N ILE A 68 -2.93 -11.73 -5.57
CA ILE A 68 -2.39 -13.04 -5.13
C ILE A 68 -1.04 -12.86 -4.40
N ASP A 69 -0.93 -11.74 -3.69
CA ASP A 69 0.26 -11.28 -2.98
C ASP A 69 0.29 -11.69 -1.51
N GLU A 70 -0.38 -12.79 -1.20
CA GLU A 70 -0.49 -13.26 0.16
C GLU A 70 0.84 -13.85 0.60
N SER A 71 1.32 -13.41 1.77
CA SER A 71 2.55 -13.93 2.35
C SER A 71 2.46 -15.43 2.60
N ASN A 72 3.60 -16.10 2.77
CA ASN A 72 3.65 -17.53 3.05
C ASN A 72 2.81 -17.93 4.28
N ALA A 73 2.74 -17.07 5.30
CA ALA A 73 1.88 -17.30 6.46
C ALA A 73 0.38 -17.21 6.12
N THR A 74 -0.02 -16.20 5.36
CA THR A 74 -1.43 -16.00 4.97
C THR A 74 -1.89 -17.06 3.95
N CYS A 75 -1.04 -17.40 2.97
CA CYS A 75 -1.29 -18.49 2.03
C CYS A 75 -1.39 -19.83 2.77
N GLY A 76 -0.54 -20.08 3.77
CA GLY A 76 -0.60 -21.27 4.62
C GLY A 76 -1.94 -21.45 5.33
N LYS A 77 -2.55 -20.37 5.84
CA LYS A 77 -3.89 -20.44 6.43
C LYS A 77 -4.97 -20.86 5.42
N ARG A 78 -4.86 -20.38 4.16
CA ARG A 78 -5.76 -20.79 3.07
C ARG A 78 -5.58 -22.27 2.71
N LEU A 79 -4.33 -22.72 2.54
CA LEU A 79 -4.03 -24.13 2.24
C LEU A 79 -4.50 -25.06 3.35
N ALA A 80 -4.27 -24.69 4.62
CA ALA A 80 -4.72 -25.48 5.77
C ALA A 80 -6.25 -25.64 5.81
N SER A 81 -7.02 -24.62 5.38
CA SER A 81 -8.49 -24.69 5.35
C SER A 81 -9.05 -25.76 4.40
N ILE A 82 -8.23 -26.20 3.43
CA ILE A 82 -8.57 -27.26 2.47
C ILE A 82 -7.76 -28.55 2.72
N GLY A 83 -7.09 -28.66 3.87
CA GLY A 83 -6.31 -29.85 4.24
C GLY A 83 -4.97 -30.00 3.52
N LEU A 84 -4.43 -28.93 2.92
CA LEU A 84 -3.12 -28.93 2.29
C LEU A 84 -2.03 -28.35 3.20
N GLU A 85 -0.85 -28.94 3.15
CA GLU A 85 0.32 -28.45 3.87
C GLU A 85 0.88 -27.16 3.23
N ASN A 86 1.44 -26.28 4.05
CA ASN A 86 2.05 -25.03 3.58
C ASN A 86 3.49 -25.23 3.08
N THR A 87 3.64 -25.94 1.97
CA THR A 87 4.93 -26.18 1.30
C THR A 87 5.09 -25.25 0.08
N GLU A 88 6.32 -24.96 -0.31
CA GLU A 88 6.59 -24.17 -1.53
C GLU A 88 5.93 -24.78 -2.77
N PRO A 89 6.03 -26.10 -3.06
CA PRO A 89 5.36 -26.69 -4.21
C PRO A 89 3.83 -26.50 -4.20
N ASN A 90 3.19 -26.57 -3.03
CA ASN A 90 1.74 -26.34 -2.93
C ASN A 90 1.38 -24.87 -3.20
N ARG A 91 2.18 -23.91 -2.70
CA ARG A 91 2.00 -22.49 -3.01
C ARG A 91 2.23 -22.20 -4.49
N GLN A 92 3.28 -22.76 -5.08
CA GLN A 92 3.59 -22.67 -6.50
C GLN A 92 2.45 -23.24 -7.36
N ALA A 93 1.96 -24.44 -7.04
CA ALA A 93 0.85 -25.09 -7.74
C ALA A 93 -0.44 -24.26 -7.67
N TYR A 94 -0.73 -23.68 -6.50
CA TYR A 94 -1.86 -22.76 -6.34
C TYR A 94 -1.72 -21.51 -7.20
N ARG A 95 -0.53 -20.89 -7.27
CA ARG A 95 -0.28 -19.73 -8.13
C ARG A 95 -0.32 -20.09 -9.61
N GLN A 96 0.24 -21.23 -9.99
CA GLN A 96 0.20 -21.74 -11.35
C GLN A 96 -1.24 -21.93 -11.82
N LEU A 97 -2.08 -22.58 -11.02
CA LEU A 97 -3.51 -22.76 -11.31
C LEU A 97 -4.18 -21.43 -11.72
N LEU A 98 -3.94 -20.37 -10.94
CA LEU A 98 -4.52 -19.05 -11.23
C LEU A 98 -3.89 -18.42 -12.47
N LEU A 99 -2.56 -18.37 -12.56
CA LEU A 99 -1.83 -17.62 -13.57
C LEU A 99 -1.82 -18.27 -14.96
N THR A 100 -2.13 -19.56 -15.05
CA THR A 100 -2.26 -20.29 -16.32
C THR A 100 -3.71 -20.56 -16.72
N THR A 101 -4.67 -19.88 -16.07
CA THR A 101 -6.09 -19.98 -16.47
C THR A 101 -6.26 -19.39 -17.88
N PRO A 102 -6.78 -20.17 -18.85
CA PRO A 102 -6.97 -19.66 -20.22
C PRO A 102 -7.94 -18.47 -20.26
N GLY A 103 -7.58 -17.42 -21.01
CA GLY A 103 -8.44 -16.24 -21.17
C GLY A 103 -8.48 -15.32 -19.95
N LEU A 104 -7.59 -15.51 -18.97
CA LEU A 104 -7.50 -14.66 -17.78
C LEU A 104 -7.31 -13.17 -18.15
N GLY A 105 -6.58 -12.89 -19.23
CA GLY A 105 -6.30 -11.55 -19.73
C GLY A 105 -7.52 -10.73 -20.18
N GLU A 106 -8.65 -11.41 -20.46
CA GLU A 106 -9.90 -10.75 -20.84
C GLU A 106 -10.50 -9.93 -19.69
N TYR A 107 -10.28 -10.37 -18.45
CA TYR A 107 -10.87 -9.78 -17.25
C TYR A 107 -9.83 -9.19 -16.30
N ILE A 108 -8.57 -9.62 -16.40
CA ILE A 108 -7.51 -9.16 -15.52
C ILE A 108 -6.51 -8.33 -16.34
N SER A 109 -6.21 -7.13 -15.85
CA SER A 109 -5.24 -6.21 -16.45
C SER A 109 -3.94 -6.15 -15.66
N GLY A 110 -3.97 -6.50 -14.37
CA GLY A 110 -2.80 -6.56 -13.51
C GLY A 110 -2.91 -7.68 -12.48
N SER A 111 -1.78 -8.24 -12.07
CA SER A 111 -1.72 -9.24 -11.01
C SER A 111 -0.68 -8.85 -9.97
N ILE A 112 -1.05 -8.76 -8.70
CA ILE A 112 -0.15 -8.43 -7.60
C ILE A 112 0.41 -9.73 -7.05
N LEU A 113 1.73 -9.87 -7.10
CA LEU A 113 2.46 -11.05 -6.66
C LEU A 113 3.11 -10.84 -5.30
N PHE A 114 3.34 -11.96 -4.59
CA PHE A 114 4.27 -12.02 -3.48
C PHE A 114 5.69 -12.27 -4.01
N GLU A 115 6.71 -11.90 -3.25
CA GLU A 115 8.12 -12.00 -3.69
C GLU A 115 8.48 -13.43 -4.12
N GLU A 116 8.08 -14.46 -3.36
CA GLU A 116 8.29 -15.87 -3.74
C GLU A 116 7.72 -16.18 -5.13
N THR A 117 6.51 -15.70 -5.43
CA THR A 117 5.83 -15.93 -6.72
C THR A 117 6.47 -15.16 -7.87
N LEU A 118 7.06 -13.99 -7.63
CA LEU A 118 7.73 -13.20 -8.67
C LEU A 118 8.93 -13.94 -9.28
N TYR A 119 9.63 -14.73 -8.46
CA TYR A 119 10.81 -15.51 -8.87
C TYR A 119 10.50 -16.97 -9.22
N GLN A 120 9.25 -17.41 -9.05
CA GLN A 120 8.83 -18.77 -9.39
C GLN A 120 8.53 -18.94 -10.88
N SER A 121 8.56 -20.20 -11.29
CA SER A 121 8.16 -20.68 -12.61
C SER A 121 7.00 -21.66 -12.50
N THR A 122 6.36 -21.97 -13.61
CA THR A 122 5.51 -23.14 -13.75
C THR A 122 6.33 -24.42 -13.59
N THR A 123 5.66 -25.54 -13.36
CA THR A 123 6.25 -26.89 -13.42
C THR A 123 7.00 -27.16 -14.73
N ASP A 124 6.59 -26.52 -15.82
CA ASP A 124 7.17 -26.66 -17.15
C ASP A 124 8.34 -25.69 -17.41
N GLY A 125 8.74 -24.93 -16.39
CA GLY A 125 9.92 -24.06 -16.39
C GLY A 125 9.68 -22.61 -16.86
N LYS A 126 8.47 -22.26 -17.30
CA LYS A 126 8.15 -20.90 -17.75
C LYS A 126 7.94 -19.98 -16.54
N LYS A 127 8.56 -18.80 -16.53
CA LYS A 127 8.39 -17.86 -15.40
C LYS A 127 6.96 -17.36 -15.31
N PHE A 128 6.45 -17.19 -14.09
CA PHE A 128 5.10 -16.65 -13.90
C PHE A 128 4.91 -15.24 -14.49
N VAL A 129 5.95 -14.41 -14.44
CA VAL A 129 5.94 -13.09 -15.08
C VAL A 129 5.72 -13.17 -16.59
N ASP A 130 6.20 -14.23 -17.25
CA ASP A 130 6.04 -14.41 -18.68
C ASP A 130 4.64 -14.98 -19.01
N CYS A 131 4.09 -15.85 -18.16
CA CYS A 131 2.68 -16.26 -18.26
C CYS A 131 1.72 -15.06 -18.22
N LEU A 132 1.96 -14.11 -17.32
CA LEU A 132 1.17 -12.89 -17.22
C LEU A 132 1.28 -12.02 -18.47
N ARG A 133 2.49 -11.84 -19.00
CA ARG A 133 2.73 -11.00 -20.18
C ARG A 133 2.04 -11.55 -21.42
N ASP A 134 2.06 -12.87 -21.61
CA ASP A 134 1.41 -13.52 -22.75
C ASP A 134 -0.11 -13.30 -22.76
N GLU A 135 -0.71 -13.15 -21.58
CA GLU A 135 -2.14 -12.83 -21.38
C GLU A 135 -2.40 -11.32 -21.31
N ASN A 136 -1.42 -10.45 -21.63
CA ASN A 136 -1.55 -8.98 -21.51
C ASN A 136 -1.91 -8.50 -20.09
N ILE A 137 -1.45 -9.23 -19.07
CA ILE A 137 -1.60 -8.90 -17.66
C ILE A 137 -0.28 -8.27 -17.18
N VAL A 138 -0.37 -7.09 -16.58
CA VAL A 138 0.79 -6.40 -16.02
C VAL A 138 1.20 -7.10 -14.71
N PRO A 139 2.48 -7.50 -14.53
CA PRO A 139 2.95 -8.01 -13.24
C PRO A 139 3.14 -6.87 -12.24
N GLY A 140 2.64 -7.07 -11.02
CA GLY A 140 2.81 -6.18 -9.88
C GLY A 140 3.39 -6.90 -8.67
N ILE A 141 3.91 -6.15 -7.70
CA ILE A 141 4.61 -6.72 -6.54
C ILE A 141 4.18 -6.03 -5.24
N LYS A 142 3.90 -6.82 -4.19
CA LYS A 142 3.78 -6.28 -2.83
C LYS A 142 5.16 -5.93 -2.30
N VAL A 143 5.35 -4.67 -1.89
CA VAL A 143 6.67 -4.17 -1.47
C VAL A 143 6.76 -3.85 0.03
N ASP A 144 5.63 -3.75 0.71
CA ASP A 144 5.62 -3.56 2.16
C ASP A 144 6.12 -4.81 2.91
N LYS A 145 6.60 -4.60 4.14
CA LYS A 145 7.11 -5.67 5.02
C LYS A 145 6.14 -5.98 6.17
N GLY A 146 4.86 -5.71 5.98
CA GLY A 146 3.80 -5.99 6.95
C GLY A 146 3.65 -4.92 8.03
N LEU A 147 2.71 -5.21 8.92
CA LEU A 147 2.25 -4.30 9.97
C LEU A 147 2.99 -4.54 11.28
N THR A 148 3.23 -3.46 12.01
CA THR A 148 3.80 -3.46 13.36
C THR A 148 2.94 -2.57 14.25
N PRO A 149 2.74 -2.92 15.54
CA PRO A 149 2.01 -2.07 16.46
C PRO A 149 2.62 -0.66 16.52
N LEU A 150 1.76 0.36 16.45
CA LEU A 150 2.17 1.75 16.62
C LEU A 150 2.32 2.06 18.12
N PRO A 151 3.54 2.34 18.63
CA PRO A 151 3.75 2.55 20.06
C PRO A 151 2.95 3.74 20.59
N GLY A 152 2.25 3.55 21.70
CA GLY A 152 1.43 4.59 22.33
C GLY A 152 0.06 4.81 21.69
N SER A 153 -0.33 3.99 20.71
CA SER A 153 -1.66 4.03 20.10
C SER A 153 -2.64 3.08 20.78
N ASN A 154 -3.93 3.21 20.45
CA ASN A 154 -4.98 2.29 20.89
C ASN A 154 -5.17 1.15 19.86
N ASN A 155 -4.21 0.22 19.81
CA ASN A 155 -4.17 -0.92 18.87
C ASN A 155 -4.10 -0.51 17.39
N GLU A 156 -3.53 0.65 17.08
CA GLU A 156 -3.23 1.02 15.69
C GLU A 156 -1.94 0.36 15.23
N ASN A 157 -1.79 0.21 13.92
CA ASN A 157 -0.60 -0.35 13.30
C ASN A 157 0.04 0.67 12.35
N TRP A 158 1.32 0.48 12.10
CA TRP A 158 2.02 1.13 11.00
C TRP A 158 2.71 0.07 10.14
N CYS A 159 3.06 0.43 8.92
CA CYS A 159 3.63 -0.51 7.97
C CYS A 159 5.12 -0.23 7.71
N GLN A 160 5.92 -1.30 7.70
CA GLN A 160 7.36 -1.24 7.50
C GLN A 160 7.76 -1.51 6.05
N GLY A 161 9.02 -1.19 5.71
CA GLY A 161 9.61 -1.61 4.42
C GLY A 161 10.25 -0.51 3.58
N LEU A 162 10.30 0.73 4.07
CA LEU A 162 10.95 1.84 3.36
C LEU A 162 12.47 1.63 3.26
N ASP A 163 13.06 0.99 4.26
CA ASP A 163 14.49 0.66 4.26
C ASP A 163 14.83 -0.30 3.11
N GLY A 164 15.72 0.17 2.22
CA GLY A 164 16.14 -0.55 1.03
C GLY A 164 15.07 -0.67 -0.05
N LEU A 165 13.93 0.04 0.06
CA LEU A 165 12.83 -0.03 -0.91
C LEU A 165 13.29 0.27 -2.33
N ALA A 166 14.11 1.31 -2.53
CA ALA A 166 14.60 1.68 -3.86
C ALA A 166 15.36 0.54 -4.54
N SER A 167 16.29 -0.11 -3.83
CA SER A 167 17.06 -1.23 -4.34
C SER A 167 16.19 -2.45 -4.65
N ARG A 168 15.22 -2.76 -3.77
CA ARG A 168 14.27 -3.86 -3.99
C ARG A 168 13.38 -3.60 -5.20
N SER A 169 12.80 -2.40 -5.30
CA SER A 169 11.98 -1.99 -6.44
C SER A 169 12.74 -2.05 -7.76
N ALA A 170 14.02 -1.66 -7.76
CA ALA A 170 14.87 -1.78 -8.95
C ALA A 170 15.06 -3.24 -9.37
N GLU A 171 15.21 -4.17 -8.42
CA GLU A 171 15.32 -5.60 -8.73
C GLU A 171 13.99 -6.17 -9.23
N TYR A 172 12.86 -5.86 -8.58
CA TYR A 172 11.55 -6.29 -9.05
C TYR A 172 11.23 -5.77 -10.45
N TYR A 173 11.65 -4.54 -10.75
CA TYR A 173 11.51 -3.96 -12.08
C TYR A 173 12.27 -4.75 -13.15
N LYS A 174 13.51 -5.21 -12.85
CA LYS A 174 14.28 -6.09 -13.74
C LYS A 174 13.60 -7.43 -13.96
N GLN A 175 13.00 -8.00 -12.91
CA GLN A 175 12.28 -9.27 -13.01
C GLN A 175 10.98 -9.14 -13.82
N GLY A 176 10.40 -7.95 -13.87
CA GLY A 176 9.26 -7.68 -14.76
C GLY A 176 8.10 -6.96 -14.13
N ALA A 177 8.15 -6.67 -12.83
CA ALA A 177 7.12 -5.88 -12.19
C ALA A 177 7.06 -4.47 -12.80
N ARG A 178 5.85 -3.92 -12.95
CA ARG A 178 5.63 -2.56 -13.47
C ARG A 178 4.74 -1.70 -12.58
N PHE A 179 4.15 -2.29 -11.55
CA PHE A 179 3.48 -1.56 -10.48
C PHE A 179 3.71 -2.26 -9.14
N ALA A 180 3.38 -1.56 -8.06
CA ALA A 180 3.59 -2.07 -6.70
C ALA A 180 2.35 -1.86 -5.84
N LYS A 181 2.23 -2.69 -4.79
CA LYS A 181 1.24 -2.55 -3.73
C LYS A 181 1.94 -2.29 -2.40
N TRP A 182 1.41 -1.35 -1.64
CA TRP A 182 1.77 -1.13 -0.24
C TRP A 182 0.48 -1.12 0.58
N GLU A 183 0.40 -1.97 1.59
CA GLU A 183 -0.80 -2.13 2.42
C GLU A 183 -0.70 -1.33 3.73
N LEU A 184 -1.76 -0.60 4.06
CA LEU A 184 -1.93 0.09 5.34
C LEU A 184 -3.29 -0.35 5.90
N LEU A 185 -3.35 -0.61 7.21
CA LEU A 185 -4.57 -0.97 7.94
C LEU A 185 -4.73 -0.04 9.15
#